data_AF-A0A2U3PFM6-F1
#
_entry.id   AF-A0A2U3PFM6-F1
#
_cell.length_a   1.000
_cell.length_b   1.000
_cell.length_c   1.000
_cell.angle_alpha   90.00
_cell.angle_beta   90.00
_cell.angle_gamma   90.00
#
_symmetry.space_group_name_H-M   'P 1'
#
loop_
_entity.id
_entity.type
_entity.pdbx_description
1 polymer ?
#
loop_
_entity_poly.entity_id
_entity_poly.type
_entity_poly.pdbx_seq_one_letter_code
_entity_poly.pdbx_strand_id
1 'polypeptide(L)'
;VGRVILVGDAAHVHSPMGGPGLNLGLQDAVNLGWKLAAVVSGRVEPALLATYEAERRPAAERVIMHSRAQLALVRPGPEVTALRELLSELLTAPDTVRRLTDLISGAENRYLTGPDPHPLAGHWVPDFAVENADGTRRVAELARTGRPLLLDLTKRGEVAAALADVADRLTVAAGRPNGEVAATALLVRPDGYVAWASSAAKPEIAELRGALARWFGVQTAI
;
A
#
# COMPACT_ATOMS: atom_id res chain seq x y z
N VAL A 1 24.58 -2.02 3.10
CA VAL A 1 23.31 -1.70 3.78
C VAL A 1 23.63 -1.36 5.23
N GLY A 2 23.13 -0.22 5.74
CA GLY A 2 23.29 0.12 7.15
C GLY A 2 22.47 -0.81 8.05
N ARG A 3 22.93 -1.06 9.29
CA ARG A 3 22.20 -1.85 10.30
C ARG A 3 21.35 -0.98 11.23
N VAL A 4 21.25 0.31 10.92
CA VAL A 4 20.50 1.31 11.68
C VAL A 4 19.45 1.89 10.74
N ILE A 5 18.20 1.89 11.18
CA ILE A 5 17.03 2.40 10.45
C ILE A 5 16.26 3.30 11.40
N LEU A 6 15.83 4.47 10.92
CA LEU A 6 15.03 5.43 11.69
C LEU A 6 13.55 5.28 11.31
N VAL A 7 12.65 5.46 12.28
CA VAL A 7 11.20 5.30 12.12
C VAL A 7 10.48 6.39 12.91
N GLY A 8 9.38 6.93 12.39
CA GLY A 8 8.57 7.94 13.09
C GLY A 8 9.32 9.24 13.32
N ASP A 9 9.10 9.89 14.46
CA ASP A 9 9.70 11.19 14.78
C ASP A 9 11.24 11.21 14.76
N ALA A 10 11.89 10.05 14.91
CA ALA A 10 13.34 9.94 14.74
C ALA A 10 13.79 10.17 13.28
N ALA A 11 12.91 9.90 12.31
CA ALA A 11 13.15 10.07 10.88
C ALA A 11 12.59 11.41 10.35
N HIS A 12 11.49 11.91 10.92
CA HIS A 12 10.84 13.13 10.43
C HIS A 12 10.06 13.85 11.54
N VAL A 13 10.34 15.13 11.73
CA VAL A 13 9.59 16.01 12.65
C VAL A 13 8.93 17.12 11.84
N HIS A 14 7.65 17.36 12.08
CA HIS A 14 6.87 18.39 11.39
C HIS A 14 5.85 19.05 12.32
N SER A 15 5.19 20.11 11.83
CA SER A 15 4.09 20.75 12.56
C SER A 15 3.00 19.72 12.89
N PRO A 16 2.41 19.73 14.10
CA PRO A 16 1.34 18.79 14.46
C PRO A 16 0.03 19.06 13.69
N MET A 17 -0.02 20.10 12.86
CA MET A 17 -1.23 20.50 12.19
C MET A 17 -1.69 19.47 11.15
N GLY A 18 -2.99 19.14 11.22
CA GLY A 18 -3.59 18.03 10.48
C GLY A 18 -3.42 16.66 11.17
N GLY A 19 -2.70 16.58 12.30
CA GLY A 19 -2.46 15.34 13.04
C GLY A 19 -1.72 14.19 12.32
N PRO A 20 -0.79 14.41 11.36
CA PRO A 20 -0.28 13.30 10.56
C PRO A 20 0.89 12.53 11.20
N GLY A 21 1.51 13.04 12.26
CA GLY A 21 2.79 12.50 12.78
C GLY A 21 2.70 11.06 13.27
N LEU A 22 1.73 10.77 14.16
CA LEU A 22 1.50 9.41 14.64
C LEU A 22 1.10 8.46 13.49
N ASN A 23 0.24 8.92 12.58
CA ASN A 23 -0.20 8.13 11.43
C ASN A 23 0.98 7.75 10.52
N LEU A 24 1.87 8.71 10.24
CA LEU A 24 3.06 8.50 9.42
C LEU A 24 4.02 7.52 10.08
N GLY A 25 4.30 7.67 11.37
CA GLY A 25 5.17 6.76 12.13
C GLY A 25 4.62 5.33 12.24
N LEU A 26 3.30 5.18 12.43
CA LEU A 26 2.66 3.85 12.42
C LEU A 26 2.79 3.17 11.06
N GLN A 27 2.57 3.91 9.97
CA GLN A 27 2.75 3.38 8.62
C GLN A 27 4.21 3.02 8.31
N ASP A 28 5.18 3.79 8.83
CA ASP A 28 6.59 3.43 8.73
C ASP A 28 6.90 2.11 9.42
N ALA A 29 6.38 1.92 10.64
CA ALA A 29 6.57 0.70 11.41
C ALA A 29 5.94 -0.52 10.70
N VAL A 30 4.73 -0.37 10.15
CA VAL A 30 4.04 -1.41 9.39
C VAL A 30 4.80 -1.75 8.10
N ASN A 31 5.32 -0.76 7.39
CA ASN A 31 6.12 -0.96 6.17
C ASN A 31 7.45 -1.68 6.46
N LEU A 32 8.15 -1.27 7.53
CA LEU A 32 9.45 -1.83 7.88
C LEU A 32 9.34 -3.21 8.52
N GLY A 33 8.36 -3.43 9.39
CA GLY A 33 8.30 -4.61 10.27
C GLY A 33 8.35 -5.93 9.51
N TRP A 34 7.56 -6.06 8.45
CA TRP A 34 7.53 -7.29 7.66
C TRP A 34 8.80 -7.49 6.82
N LYS A 35 9.37 -6.40 6.28
CA LYS A 35 10.62 -6.44 5.49
C LYS A 35 11.80 -6.83 6.37
N LEU A 36 11.90 -6.23 7.55
CA LEU A 36 12.93 -6.54 8.53
C LEU A 36 12.82 -8.00 8.99
N ALA A 37 11.60 -8.47 9.30
CA ALA A 37 11.38 -9.86 9.65
C ALA A 37 11.78 -10.82 8.50
N ALA A 38 11.47 -10.48 7.25
CA ALA A 38 11.85 -11.28 6.08
C ALA A 38 13.37 -11.38 5.90
N VAL A 39 14.09 -10.26 6.06
CA VAL A 39 15.56 -10.24 5.93
C VAL A 39 16.26 -10.93 7.11
N VAL A 40 15.83 -10.67 8.35
CA VAL A 40 16.44 -11.29 9.54
C VAL A 40 16.24 -12.81 9.56
N SER A 41 15.11 -13.30 9.04
CA SER A 41 14.86 -14.74 8.90
C SER A 41 15.55 -15.38 7.68
N GLY A 42 16.35 -14.63 6.93
CA GLY A 42 17.05 -15.13 5.74
C GLY A 42 16.14 -15.49 4.57
N ARG A 43 14.86 -15.07 4.60
CA ARG A 43 13.90 -15.36 3.52
C ARG A 43 14.14 -14.48 2.30
N VAL A 44 14.57 -13.25 2.49
CA VAL A 44 14.80 -12.28 1.41
C VAL A 44 16.14 -11.58 1.61
N GLU A 45 16.80 -11.24 0.51
CA GLU A 45 18.06 -10.50 0.51
C GLU A 45 17.92 -9.11 1.17
N PRO A 46 19.00 -8.59 1.81
CA PRO A 46 18.99 -7.28 2.46
C PRO A 46 18.61 -6.10 1.55
N ALA A 47 18.69 -6.27 0.22
CA ALA A 47 18.25 -5.29 -0.76
C ALA A 47 16.78 -4.88 -0.59
N LEU A 48 15.91 -5.76 -0.05
CA LEU A 48 14.52 -5.41 0.26
C LEU A 48 14.42 -4.23 1.23
N LEU A 49 15.35 -4.09 2.18
CA LEU A 49 15.33 -2.98 3.14
C LEU A 49 15.59 -1.62 2.49
N ALA A 50 16.28 -1.57 1.34
CA ALA A 50 16.44 -0.32 0.60
C ALA A 50 15.10 0.25 0.11
N THR A 51 14.09 -0.61 -0.07
CA THR A 51 12.73 -0.16 -0.43
C THR A 51 12.04 0.59 0.71
N TYR A 52 12.44 0.41 1.97
CA TYR A 52 11.84 1.15 3.08
C TYR A 52 12.02 2.66 2.89
N GLU A 53 13.27 3.12 2.70
CA GLU A 53 13.53 4.55 2.50
C GLU A 53 12.92 5.05 1.19
N ALA A 54 13.08 4.30 0.10
CA ALA A 54 12.53 4.67 -1.21
C ALA A 54 11.00 4.83 -1.21
N GLU A 55 10.30 4.08 -0.37
CA GLU A 55 8.84 4.15 -0.23
C GLU A 55 8.38 5.19 0.80
N ARG A 56 9.07 5.30 1.94
CA ARG A 56 8.58 6.08 3.09
C ARG A 56 9.07 7.51 3.11
N ARG A 57 10.24 7.79 2.54
CA ARG A 57 10.77 9.16 2.46
C ARG A 57 9.88 10.09 1.63
N PRO A 58 9.42 9.73 0.41
CA PRO A 58 8.51 10.59 -0.34
C PRO A 58 7.17 10.82 0.37
N ALA A 59 6.65 9.82 1.09
CA ALA A 59 5.44 9.97 1.89
C ALA A 59 5.63 10.98 3.02
N ALA A 60 6.75 10.90 3.75
CA ALA A 60 7.09 11.87 4.79
C ALA A 60 7.29 13.29 4.23
N GLU A 61 7.95 13.43 3.09
CA GLU A 61 8.14 14.73 2.42
C GLU A 61 6.80 15.38 2.01
N ARG A 62 5.83 14.58 1.53
CA ARG A 62 4.46 15.07 1.25
C ARG A 62 3.76 15.55 2.52
N VAL A 63 3.87 14.79 3.62
CA VAL A 63 3.31 15.17 4.92
C VAL A 63 3.87 16.49 5.43
N ILE A 64 5.20 16.62 5.43
CA ILE A 64 5.89 17.84 5.82
C ILE A 64 5.42 19.03 4.98
N MET A 65 5.27 18.83 3.67
CA MET A 65 4.84 19.87 2.74
C MET A 65 3.43 20.37 3.08
N HIS A 66 2.43 19.49 3.16
CA HIS A 66 1.06 19.94 3.38
C HIS A 66 0.85 20.49 4.80
N SER A 67 1.52 19.94 5.83
CA SER A 67 1.47 20.52 7.18
C SER A 67 2.04 21.94 7.23
N ARG A 68 3.10 22.23 6.47
CA ARG A 68 3.64 23.60 6.32
C ARG A 68 2.68 24.52 5.56
N ALA A 69 2.01 24.02 4.52
CA ALA A 69 1.02 24.77 3.78
C ALA A 69 -0.16 25.16 4.67
N GLN A 70 -0.67 24.22 5.47
CA GLN A 70 -1.69 24.50 6.48
C GLN A 70 -1.19 25.58 7.47
N LEU A 71 0.09 25.53 7.90
CA LEU A 71 0.68 26.50 8.83
C LEU A 71 0.74 27.91 8.26
N ALA A 72 0.90 28.04 6.95
CA ALA A 72 0.80 29.34 6.30
C ALA A 72 -0.65 29.88 6.35
N LEU A 73 -1.65 29.02 6.19
CA LEU A 73 -3.06 29.41 6.13
C LEU A 73 -3.65 29.89 7.46
N VAL A 74 -3.06 29.51 8.60
CA VAL A 74 -3.53 29.97 9.93
C VAL A 74 -2.94 31.32 10.36
N ARG A 75 -2.02 31.90 9.58
CA ARG A 75 -1.39 33.18 9.93
C ARG A 75 -2.40 34.34 9.81
N PRO A 76 -2.30 35.37 10.68
CA PRO A 76 -3.12 36.56 10.55
C PRO A 76 -2.69 37.41 9.35
N GLY A 77 -3.62 38.17 8.78
CA GLY A 77 -3.35 39.15 7.71
C GLY A 77 -4.48 39.22 6.68
N PRO A 78 -4.73 40.39 6.08
CA PRO A 78 -5.74 40.53 5.04
C PRO A 78 -5.43 39.69 3.79
N GLU A 79 -4.15 39.55 3.43
CA GLU A 79 -3.72 38.74 2.27
C GLU A 79 -3.96 37.24 2.50
N VAL A 80 -3.64 36.74 3.71
CA VAL A 80 -3.91 35.35 4.09
C VAL A 80 -5.42 35.10 4.19
N THR A 81 -6.20 36.12 4.59
CA THR A 81 -7.66 36.05 4.60
C THR A 81 -8.25 35.89 3.21
N ALA A 82 -7.82 36.74 2.26
CA ALA A 82 -8.23 36.61 0.86
C ALA A 82 -7.79 35.26 0.25
N LEU A 83 -6.61 34.75 0.60
CA LEU A 83 -6.16 33.42 0.17
C LEU A 83 -7.06 32.30 0.70
N ARG A 84 -7.48 32.37 1.97
CA ARG A 84 -8.44 31.40 2.55
C ARG A 84 -9.80 31.48 1.89
N GLU A 85 -10.28 32.66 1.54
CA GLU A 85 -11.55 32.85 0.82
C GLU A 85 -11.49 32.15 -0.54
N LEU A 86 -10.46 32.42 -1.34
CA LEU A 86 -10.25 31.77 -2.64
C LEU A 86 -10.11 30.23 -2.50
N LEU A 87 -9.34 29.75 -1.53
CA LEU A 87 -9.23 28.31 -1.28
C LEU A 87 -10.57 27.70 -0.87
N SER A 88 -11.40 28.42 -0.11
CA SER A 88 -12.73 27.95 0.29
C SER A 88 -13.67 27.81 -0.91
N GLU A 89 -13.56 28.70 -1.90
CA GLU A 89 -14.28 28.55 -3.18
C GLU A 89 -13.85 27.27 -3.91
N LEU A 90 -12.54 26.98 -3.99
CA LEU A 90 -12.03 25.75 -4.60
C LEU A 90 -12.47 24.48 -3.85
N LEU A 91 -12.63 24.57 -2.53
CA LEU A 91 -13.13 23.49 -1.67
C LEU A 91 -14.63 23.20 -1.85
N THR A 92 -15.34 23.93 -2.71
CA THR A 92 -16.70 23.56 -3.13
C THR A 92 -16.71 22.52 -4.26
N ALA A 93 -15.60 22.35 -4.98
CA ALA A 93 -15.47 21.38 -6.07
C ALA A 93 -15.18 19.96 -5.53
N PRO A 94 -16.04 18.95 -5.80
CA PRO A 94 -15.88 17.60 -5.24
C PRO A 94 -14.52 16.95 -5.55
N ASP A 95 -13.98 17.16 -6.76
CA ASP A 95 -12.69 16.59 -7.17
C ASP A 95 -11.52 17.21 -6.40
N THR A 96 -11.59 18.50 -6.09
CA THR A 96 -10.58 19.20 -5.27
C THR A 96 -10.61 18.65 -3.84
N VAL A 97 -11.80 18.53 -3.26
CA VAL A 97 -11.99 17.96 -1.92
C VAL A 97 -11.46 16.53 -1.85
N ARG A 98 -11.75 15.70 -2.87
CA ARG A 98 -11.24 14.33 -2.95
C ARG A 98 -9.71 14.30 -2.97
N ARG A 99 -9.07 15.07 -3.86
CA ARG A 99 -7.60 15.13 -3.94
C ARG A 99 -6.95 15.57 -2.64
N LEU A 100 -7.50 16.58 -1.97
CA LEU A 100 -6.99 17.03 -0.67
C LEU A 100 -7.22 16.02 0.44
N THR A 101 -8.36 15.33 0.42
CA THR A 101 -8.66 14.25 1.38
C THR A 101 -7.69 13.08 1.18
N ASP A 102 -7.41 12.70 -0.07
CA ASP A 102 -6.47 11.62 -0.39
C ASP A 102 -5.04 11.98 0.04
N LEU A 103 -4.63 13.25 -0.14
CA LEU A 103 -3.36 13.79 0.36
C LEU A 103 -3.26 13.75 1.89
N ILE A 104 -4.25 14.31 2.60
CA ILE A 104 -4.19 14.44 4.06
C ILE A 104 -4.31 13.07 4.74
N SER A 105 -5.12 12.15 4.20
CA SER A 105 -5.25 10.78 4.72
C SER A 105 -4.09 9.87 4.31
N GLY A 106 -3.30 10.26 3.31
CA GLY A 106 -2.26 9.43 2.70
C GLY A 106 -2.82 8.33 1.78
N ALA A 107 -4.10 8.37 1.41
CA ALA A 107 -4.71 7.41 0.48
C ALA A 107 -4.12 7.47 -0.93
N GLU A 108 -3.55 8.62 -1.33
CA GLU A 108 -2.85 8.77 -2.61
C GLU A 108 -1.46 8.11 -2.65
N ASN A 109 -0.95 7.61 -1.52
CA ASN A 109 0.38 7.01 -1.46
C ASN A 109 0.47 5.83 -2.45
N ARG A 110 1.51 5.88 -3.28
CA ARG A 110 1.83 4.85 -4.26
C ARG A 110 3.32 4.52 -4.25
N TYR A 111 3.65 3.25 -4.10
CA TYR A 111 5.01 2.74 -4.17
C TYR A 111 5.38 2.29 -5.59
N LEU A 112 6.64 2.46 -5.96
CA LEU A 112 7.15 2.01 -7.26
C LEU A 112 7.34 0.49 -7.27
N THR A 113 6.57 -0.21 -8.12
CA THR A 113 6.62 -1.68 -8.23
C THR A 113 7.41 -2.17 -9.43
N GLY A 114 7.74 -1.32 -10.41
CA GLY A 114 8.50 -1.68 -11.60
C GLY A 114 8.07 -0.87 -12.83
N PRO A 115 8.61 -1.19 -14.02
CA PRO A 115 8.14 -0.61 -15.27
C PRO A 115 6.74 -1.14 -15.63
N ASP A 116 5.91 -0.28 -16.24
CA ASP A 116 4.54 -0.55 -16.69
C ASP A 116 3.65 -1.34 -15.70
N PRO A 117 3.51 -0.85 -14.45
CA PRO A 117 2.74 -1.58 -13.45
C PRO A 117 1.23 -1.43 -13.68
N HIS A 118 0.48 -2.50 -13.41
CA HIS A 118 -0.99 -2.45 -13.32
C HIS A 118 -1.45 -1.23 -12.48
N PRO A 119 -2.57 -0.55 -12.83
CA PRO A 119 -3.00 0.66 -12.13
C PRO A 119 -3.11 0.54 -10.61
N LEU A 120 -3.50 -0.63 -10.08
CA LEU A 120 -3.55 -0.90 -8.64
C LEU A 120 -2.18 -1.19 -7.99
N ALA A 121 -1.17 -1.58 -8.77
CA ALA A 121 0.12 -1.94 -8.21
C ALA A 121 0.83 -0.72 -7.61
N GLY A 122 1.31 -0.90 -6.38
CA GLY A 122 1.89 0.14 -5.56
C GLY A 122 0.88 0.92 -4.71
N HIS A 123 -0.43 0.78 -4.93
CA HIS A 123 -1.46 1.39 -4.08
C HIS A 123 -1.84 0.49 -2.92
N TRP A 124 -2.49 1.10 -1.91
CA TRP A 124 -3.23 0.35 -0.90
C TRP A 124 -4.33 -0.48 -1.58
N VAL A 125 -4.52 -1.72 -1.13
CA VAL A 125 -5.52 -2.61 -1.70
C VAL A 125 -6.94 -2.02 -1.52
N PRO A 126 -7.81 -2.04 -2.55
CA PRO A 126 -9.20 -1.59 -2.40
C PRO A 126 -9.92 -2.35 -1.27
N ASP A 127 -10.86 -1.67 -0.59
CA ASP A 127 -11.68 -2.33 0.43
C ASP A 127 -12.85 -3.07 -0.24
N PHE A 128 -12.77 -4.39 -0.25
CA PHE A 128 -13.81 -5.29 -0.75
C PHE A 128 -13.80 -6.60 0.03
N ALA A 129 -14.81 -7.44 -0.21
CA ALA A 129 -14.85 -8.79 0.34
C ALA A 129 -14.75 -9.85 -0.76
N VAL A 130 -14.20 -11.01 -0.43
CA VAL A 130 -14.19 -12.18 -1.30
C VAL A 130 -15.27 -13.14 -0.81
N GLU A 131 -16.17 -13.51 -1.73
CA GLU A 131 -17.25 -14.47 -1.52
C GLU A 131 -16.88 -15.82 -2.14
N ASN A 132 -16.87 -16.87 -1.33
CA ASN A 132 -16.60 -18.24 -1.75
C ASN A 132 -17.45 -19.25 -0.96
N ALA A 133 -17.19 -20.55 -1.15
CA ALA A 133 -17.94 -21.62 -0.49
C ALA A 133 -17.87 -21.58 1.06
N ASP A 134 -16.80 -21.01 1.62
CA ASP A 134 -16.58 -20.88 3.07
C ASP A 134 -17.23 -19.61 3.64
N GLY A 135 -17.81 -18.75 2.79
CA GLY A 135 -18.51 -17.53 3.16
C GLY A 135 -17.91 -16.27 2.54
N THR A 136 -18.27 -15.11 3.11
CA THR A 136 -17.76 -13.81 2.67
C THR A 136 -16.76 -13.27 3.70
N ARG A 137 -15.56 -12.90 3.25
CA ARG A 137 -14.50 -12.33 4.12
C ARG A 137 -13.93 -11.05 3.54
N ARG A 138 -13.76 -10.03 4.37
CA ARG A 138 -13.15 -8.77 3.93
C ARG A 138 -11.64 -8.94 3.72
N VAL A 139 -11.07 -8.22 2.75
CA VAL A 139 -9.62 -8.20 2.53
C VAL A 139 -8.85 -7.83 3.80
N ALA A 140 -9.35 -6.84 4.56
CA ALA A 140 -8.76 -6.43 5.84
C ALA A 140 -8.72 -7.55 6.89
N GLU A 141 -9.66 -8.51 6.86
CA GLU A 141 -9.69 -9.65 7.79
C GLU A 141 -8.71 -10.75 7.36
N LEU A 142 -8.56 -10.94 6.06
CA LEU A 142 -7.58 -11.86 5.47
C LEU A 142 -6.15 -11.39 5.75
N ALA A 143 -5.90 -10.07 5.71
CA ALA A 143 -4.59 -9.47 5.94
C ALA A 143 -4.07 -9.57 7.39
N ARG A 144 -4.93 -9.89 8.37
CA ARG A 144 -4.55 -9.97 9.81
C ARG A 144 -3.49 -11.03 10.11
N THR A 145 -3.26 -11.98 9.22
CA THR A 145 -2.22 -13.00 9.37
C THR A 145 -0.81 -12.43 9.28
N GLY A 146 -0.65 -11.20 8.74
CA GLY A 146 0.66 -10.61 8.46
C GLY A 146 1.46 -11.35 7.37
N ARG A 147 0.79 -12.24 6.62
CA ARG A 147 1.38 -12.98 5.51
C ARG A 147 1.06 -12.30 4.17
N PRO A 148 1.84 -12.57 3.11
CA PRO A 148 1.45 -12.15 1.76
C PRO A 148 0.07 -12.73 1.41
N LEU A 149 -0.80 -11.89 0.85
CA LEU A 149 -2.19 -12.24 0.56
C LEU A 149 -2.38 -12.32 -0.95
N LEU A 150 -2.76 -13.50 -1.44
CA LEU A 150 -3.19 -13.73 -2.82
C LEU A 150 -4.71 -13.66 -2.88
N LEU A 151 -5.22 -12.72 -3.68
CA LEU A 151 -6.64 -12.58 -4.01
C LEU A 151 -6.82 -13.08 -5.44
N ASP A 152 -7.46 -14.23 -5.61
CA ASP A 152 -7.79 -14.81 -6.90
C ASP A 152 -9.26 -14.57 -7.23
N LEU A 153 -9.51 -13.67 -8.17
CA LEU A 153 -10.84 -13.28 -8.62
C LEU A 153 -11.19 -13.89 -9.98
N THR A 154 -10.40 -14.86 -10.44
CA THR A 154 -10.69 -15.64 -11.65
C THR A 154 -11.85 -16.60 -11.40
N LYS A 155 -12.63 -16.91 -12.46
CA LYS A 155 -13.86 -17.70 -12.34
C LYS A 155 -13.68 -19.11 -11.74
N ARG A 156 -12.48 -19.68 -11.83
CA ARG A 156 -12.19 -21.06 -11.42
C ARG A 156 -11.07 -21.18 -10.40
N GLY A 157 -10.59 -20.06 -9.83
CA GLY A 157 -9.45 -20.09 -8.91
C GLY A 157 -8.17 -20.58 -9.58
N GLU A 158 -7.96 -20.23 -10.85
CA GLU A 158 -6.87 -20.78 -11.68
C GLU A 158 -5.50 -20.33 -11.17
N VAL A 159 -5.41 -19.12 -10.61
CA VAL A 159 -4.16 -18.55 -10.08
C VAL A 159 -3.80 -19.21 -8.75
N ALA A 160 -4.79 -19.40 -7.88
CA ALA A 160 -4.62 -20.12 -6.62
C ALA A 160 -4.19 -21.57 -6.86
N ALA A 161 -4.82 -22.26 -7.82
CA ALA A 161 -4.43 -23.61 -8.21
C ALA A 161 -2.99 -23.68 -8.76
N ALA A 162 -2.58 -22.69 -9.56
CA ALA A 162 -1.23 -22.61 -10.12
C ALA A 162 -0.13 -22.31 -9.08
N LEU A 163 -0.50 -21.91 -7.86
CA LEU A 163 0.39 -21.62 -6.73
C LEU A 163 0.18 -22.59 -5.54
N ALA A 164 -0.45 -23.75 -5.78
CA ALA A 164 -0.70 -24.74 -4.73
C ALA A 164 0.58 -25.22 -4.03
N ASP A 165 1.73 -25.21 -4.74
CA ASP A 165 3.05 -25.57 -4.24
C ASP A 165 3.59 -24.63 -3.15
N VAL A 166 3.07 -23.41 -3.06
CA VAL A 166 3.52 -22.38 -2.10
C VAL A 166 2.36 -21.79 -1.27
N ALA A 167 1.18 -22.41 -1.33
CA ALA A 167 -0.02 -21.92 -0.65
C ALA A 167 0.14 -21.86 0.87
N ASP A 168 0.94 -22.77 1.45
CA ASP A 168 1.28 -22.82 2.88
C ASP A 168 2.11 -21.60 3.35
N ARG A 169 2.63 -20.79 2.43
CA ARG A 169 3.35 -19.53 2.70
C ARG A 169 2.52 -18.26 2.47
N LEU A 170 1.34 -18.39 1.85
CA LEU A 170 0.43 -17.27 1.52
C LEU A 170 -0.87 -17.35 2.32
N THR A 171 -1.54 -16.23 2.55
CA THR A 171 -2.99 -16.27 2.77
C THR A 171 -3.65 -16.22 1.41
N VAL A 172 -4.50 -17.18 1.08
CA VAL A 172 -5.15 -17.26 -0.23
C VAL A 172 -6.64 -17.09 -0.06
N ALA A 173 -7.25 -16.23 -0.87
CA ALA A 173 -8.69 -16.14 -1.00
C ALA A 173 -9.05 -16.18 -2.49
N ALA A 174 -9.72 -17.24 -2.91
CA ALA A 174 -10.24 -17.41 -4.26
C ALA A 174 -11.77 -17.31 -4.21
N GLY A 175 -12.36 -16.46 -5.05
CA GLY A 175 -13.81 -16.26 -5.06
C GLY A 175 -14.27 -15.02 -5.82
N ARG A 176 -15.57 -14.72 -5.74
CA ARG A 176 -16.15 -13.55 -6.38
C ARG A 176 -15.89 -12.30 -5.52
N PRO A 177 -15.45 -11.17 -6.11
CA PRO A 177 -15.41 -9.92 -5.36
C PRO A 177 -16.84 -9.44 -5.07
N ASN A 178 -17.08 -9.08 -3.82
CA ASN A 178 -18.22 -8.30 -3.36
C ASN A 178 -17.74 -6.85 -3.16
N GLY A 179 -17.89 -6.06 -4.22
CA GLY A 179 -17.32 -4.72 -4.38
C GLY A 179 -16.75 -4.51 -5.79
N GLU A 180 -16.42 -3.27 -6.14
CA GLU A 180 -15.81 -2.95 -7.43
C GLU A 180 -14.29 -3.06 -7.36
N VAL A 181 -13.72 -3.97 -8.15
CA VAL A 181 -12.27 -4.17 -8.26
C VAL A 181 -11.90 -4.36 -9.72
N ALA A 182 -11.08 -3.45 -10.26
CA ALA A 182 -10.59 -3.51 -11.63
C ALA A 182 -9.38 -4.45 -11.79
N ALA A 183 -9.49 -5.68 -11.27
CA ALA A 183 -8.47 -6.71 -11.37
C ALA A 183 -9.08 -8.12 -11.27
N THR A 184 -8.43 -9.09 -11.89
CA THR A 184 -8.76 -10.53 -11.83
C THR A 184 -7.87 -11.28 -10.85
N ALA A 185 -6.70 -10.74 -10.49
CA ALA A 185 -5.85 -11.27 -9.44
C ALA A 185 -5.01 -10.16 -8.80
N LEU A 186 -4.75 -10.26 -7.49
CA LEU A 186 -3.87 -9.36 -6.75
C LEU A 186 -2.96 -10.12 -5.80
N LEU A 187 -1.70 -9.69 -5.73
CA LEU A 187 -0.76 -10.07 -4.68
C LEU A 187 -0.53 -8.87 -3.77
N VAL A 188 -0.94 -8.99 -2.52
CA VAL A 188 -0.93 -7.93 -1.51
C VAL A 188 0.15 -8.24 -0.47
N ARG A 189 0.94 -7.22 -0.13
CA ARG A 189 1.98 -7.27 0.90
C ARG A 189 1.37 -7.30 2.31
N PRO A 190 2.13 -7.75 3.32
CA PRO A 190 1.70 -7.69 4.72
C PRO A 190 1.32 -6.28 5.23
N ASP A 191 1.79 -5.23 4.56
CA ASP A 191 1.46 -3.83 4.88
C ASP A 191 0.27 -3.27 4.09
N GLY A 192 -0.46 -4.12 3.35
CA GLY A 192 -1.69 -3.74 2.64
C GLY A 192 -1.48 -3.17 1.23
N TYR A 193 -0.24 -2.98 0.79
CA TYR A 193 0.06 -2.48 -0.55
C TYR A 193 0.09 -3.61 -1.59
N VAL A 194 -0.45 -3.33 -2.78
CA VAL A 194 -0.45 -4.27 -3.91
C VAL A 194 0.96 -4.38 -4.49
N ALA A 195 1.58 -5.56 -4.39
CA ALA A 195 2.89 -5.85 -5.01
C ALA A 195 2.77 -6.15 -6.50
N TRP A 196 1.68 -6.82 -6.91
CA TRP A 196 1.38 -7.18 -8.30
C TRP A 196 -0.14 -7.32 -8.46
N ALA A 197 -0.64 -7.03 -9.66
CA ALA A 197 -2.04 -7.25 -10.02
C ALA A 197 -2.16 -7.48 -11.53
N SER A 198 -3.27 -8.10 -11.95
CA SER A 198 -3.62 -8.28 -13.36
C SER A 198 -5.10 -8.03 -13.57
N SER A 199 -5.48 -7.50 -14.74
CA SER A 199 -6.88 -7.46 -15.22
C SER A 199 -7.16 -8.54 -16.28
N ALA A 200 -6.14 -9.32 -16.68
CA ALA A 200 -6.29 -10.32 -17.74
C ALA A 200 -7.19 -11.47 -17.29
N ALA A 201 -8.03 -11.99 -18.18
CA ALA A 201 -8.85 -13.16 -17.88
C ALA A 201 -8.00 -14.40 -17.52
N LYS A 202 -6.77 -14.46 -18.03
CA LYS A 202 -5.74 -15.44 -17.70
C LYS A 202 -4.47 -14.70 -17.28
N PRO A 203 -4.27 -14.46 -15.97
CA PRO A 203 -3.10 -13.75 -15.49
C PRO A 203 -1.79 -14.52 -15.76
N GLU A 204 -0.70 -13.79 -15.99
CA GLU A 204 0.61 -14.39 -16.24
C GLU A 204 1.25 -14.90 -14.95
N ILE A 205 1.23 -16.22 -14.76
CA ILE A 205 1.76 -16.86 -13.54
C ILE A 205 3.27 -16.62 -13.36
N ALA A 206 4.02 -16.47 -14.45
CA ALA A 206 5.45 -16.18 -14.40
C ALA A 206 5.74 -14.83 -13.73
N GLU A 207 4.97 -13.79 -14.08
CA GLU A 207 5.10 -12.46 -13.45
C GLU A 207 4.76 -12.50 -11.96
N LEU A 208 3.66 -13.19 -11.62
CA LEU A 208 3.25 -13.38 -10.23
C LEU A 208 4.31 -14.12 -9.41
N ARG A 209 4.91 -15.19 -9.96
CA ARG A 209 6.04 -15.90 -9.32
C ARG A 209 7.27 -15.00 -9.19
N GLY A 210 7.55 -14.15 -10.18
CA GLY A 210 8.59 -13.13 -10.09
C GLY A 210 8.35 -12.14 -8.93
N ALA A 211 7.11 -11.68 -8.76
CA ALA A 211 6.73 -10.81 -7.65
C ALA A 211 6.85 -11.52 -6.28
N LEU A 212 6.43 -12.79 -6.19
CA LEU A 212 6.57 -13.63 -5.00
C LEU A 212 8.04 -13.83 -4.60
N ALA A 213 8.92 -14.12 -5.56
CA ALA A 213 10.35 -14.28 -5.33
C ALA A 213 10.98 -12.95 -4.88
N ARG A 214 10.67 -11.85 -5.58
CA ARG A 214 11.22 -10.52 -5.29
C ARG A 214 10.84 -10.01 -3.90
N TRP A 215 9.56 -10.08 -3.55
CA TRP A 215 9.07 -9.45 -2.31
C TRP A 215 9.16 -10.37 -1.10
N PHE A 216 9.04 -11.69 -1.28
CA PHE A 216 8.85 -12.63 -0.17
C PHE A 216 9.83 -13.81 -0.17
N GLY A 217 10.71 -13.91 -1.18
CA GLY A 217 11.65 -15.03 -1.30
C GLY A 217 10.94 -16.37 -1.41
N VAL A 218 9.74 -16.35 -2.01
CA VAL A 218 8.96 -17.54 -2.29
C VAL A 218 9.34 -18.02 -3.67
N GLN A 219 10.21 -19.02 -3.72
CA GLN A 219 10.55 -19.75 -4.94
C GLN A 219 9.79 -21.08 -4.95
N THR A 220 9.39 -21.53 -6.13
CA THR A 220 8.94 -22.90 -6.39
C THR A 220 10.03 -23.88 -5.97
N ALA A 221 9.68 -25.04 -5.39
CA ALA A 221 10.59 -26.17 -5.42
C ALA A 221 10.83 -26.56 -6.89
N ILE A 222 12.09 -26.75 -7.28
CA ILE A 222 12.48 -27.29 -8.60
C ILE A 222 12.02 -28.74 -8.70
#